data_AF-A0A955XAS1-F1
#
_entry.id   AF-A0A955XAS1-F1
#
_cell.length_a   1.000
_cell.length_b   1.000
_cell.length_c   1.000
_cell.angle_alpha   90.00
_cell.angle_beta   90.00
_cell.angle_gamma   90.00
#
_symmetry.space_group_name_H-M   'P 1'
#
loop_
_entity.id
_entity.type
_entity.pdbx_description
1 polymer ?
#
loop_
_entity_poly.entity_id
_entity_poly.type
_entity_poly.pdbx_seq_one_letter_code
_entity_poly.pdbx_strand_id
1 'polypeptide(L)'
;MLEAALALMVPLLAGAPPPAPPTVAVMYFDYQGKDEEMALLRKGLAQMLISDLPAGDAYTLVERDRLQDVLDELELSKSVKVDPATAQKVGKLLGARYLVLGGYFDLMGTLRVDARVVRVETGEVVRSVGAHGKPDDFLE
;
A
#
# COMPACT_ATOMS: atom_id res chain seq x y z
N MET A 1 27.70 -8.04 52.68
CA MET A 1 28.51 -7.20 51.78
C MET A 1 28.61 -7.82 50.37
N LEU A 2 27.47 -8.19 49.76
CA LEU A 2 27.42 -8.65 48.36
C LEU A 2 26.12 -8.21 47.63
N GLU A 3 25.18 -7.54 48.31
CA GLU A 3 23.93 -7.08 47.69
C GLU A 3 24.04 -5.67 47.07
N ALA A 4 25.13 -4.95 47.33
CA ALA A 4 25.31 -3.58 46.85
C ALA A 4 25.85 -3.46 45.40
N ALA A 5 26.25 -4.57 44.78
CA ALA A 5 26.85 -4.57 43.44
C ALA A 5 25.85 -4.78 42.29
N LEU A 6 24.62 -5.21 42.56
CA LEU A 6 23.62 -5.49 41.52
C LEU A 6 22.66 -4.30 41.26
N ALA A 7 22.72 -3.26 42.08
CA ALA A 7 21.80 -2.11 42.01
C ALA A 7 22.26 -0.97 41.08
N LEU A 8 23.43 -1.07 40.43
CA LEU A 8 23.95 0.01 39.57
C LEU A 8 23.80 -0.25 38.05
N MET A 9 23.16 -1.34 37.63
CA MET A 9 22.99 -1.67 36.21
C MET A 9 21.54 -1.63 35.71
N VAL A 10 20.68 -0.87 36.40
CA VAL A 10 19.30 -0.60 35.99
C VAL A 10 19.13 0.93 36.00
N PRO A 11 19.60 1.63 34.96
CA PRO A 11 18.65 2.00 33.91
C PRO A 11 19.32 2.15 32.52
N LEU A 12 19.16 1.17 31.63
CA LEU A 12 19.30 1.43 30.17
C LEU A 12 18.07 0.99 29.36
N LEU A 13 17.05 0.42 30.02
CA LEU A 13 15.80 0.02 29.37
C LEU A 13 14.68 1.06 29.56
N ALA A 14 15.03 2.29 29.92
CA ALA A 14 14.09 3.39 29.91
C ALA A 14 13.81 3.82 28.46
N GLY A 15 12.75 3.25 27.89
CA GLY A 15 12.00 3.83 26.78
C GLY A 15 12.64 3.66 25.42
N ALA A 16 12.61 2.44 24.86
CA ALA A 16 12.54 2.34 23.41
C ALA A 16 11.23 3.06 23.00
N PRO A 17 11.28 4.07 22.11
CA PRO A 17 10.06 4.68 21.60
C PRO A 17 9.15 3.57 21.05
N PRO A 18 7.83 3.67 21.22
CA PRO A 18 6.91 2.69 20.66
C PRO A 18 7.27 2.49 19.17
N PRO A 19 7.28 1.23 18.69
CA PRO A 19 7.67 0.96 17.31
C PRO A 19 6.84 1.84 16.39
N ALA A 20 7.53 2.59 15.52
CA ALA A 20 6.86 3.50 14.60
C ALA A 20 5.78 2.74 13.83
N PRO A 21 4.61 3.38 13.58
CA PRO A 21 3.55 2.75 12.83
C PRO A 21 4.07 2.31 11.46
N PRO A 22 3.66 1.13 10.97
CA PRO A 22 4.11 0.63 9.68
C PRO A 22 3.68 1.55 8.55
N THR A 23 4.60 1.83 7.63
CA THR A 23 4.30 2.59 6.41
C THR A 23 3.58 1.71 5.38
N VAL A 24 2.51 2.23 4.80
CA VAL A 24 1.68 1.59 3.78
C VAL A 24 1.69 2.46 2.52
N ALA A 25 1.98 1.85 1.37
CA ALA A 25 1.86 2.49 0.07
C ALA A 25 0.70 1.88 -0.72
N VAL A 26 -0.16 2.71 -1.31
CA VAL A 26 -1.25 2.28 -2.18
C VAL A 26 -0.85 2.52 -3.63
N MET A 27 -0.67 1.46 -4.39
CA MET A 27 -0.32 1.56 -5.81
C MET A 27 -1.55 1.98 -6.64
N TYR A 28 -1.29 2.54 -7.83
CA TYR A 28 -2.36 2.70 -8.82
C TYR A 28 -2.92 1.34 -9.20
N PHE A 29 -4.24 1.29 -9.37
CA PHE A 29 -4.91 0.05 -9.70
C PHE A 29 -4.64 -0.30 -11.16
N ASP A 30 -4.44 -1.59 -11.44
CA ASP A 30 -4.18 -2.08 -12.80
C ASP A 30 -5.50 -2.42 -13.50
N TYR A 31 -5.78 -1.71 -14.59
CA TYR A 31 -6.96 -1.99 -15.42
C TYR A 31 -6.66 -3.14 -16.38
N GLN A 32 -7.49 -4.19 -16.35
CA GLN A 32 -7.36 -5.36 -17.22
C GLN A 32 -8.38 -5.32 -18.37
N GLY A 33 -8.40 -4.20 -19.11
CA GLY A 33 -9.25 -4.02 -20.28
C GLY A 33 -8.63 -3.10 -21.32
N LYS A 34 -9.43 -2.64 -22.29
CA LYS A 34 -8.99 -1.78 -23.40
C LYS A 34 -9.70 -0.42 -23.45
N ASP A 35 -10.67 -0.21 -22.57
CA ASP A 35 -11.41 1.03 -22.47
C ASP A 35 -10.52 2.15 -21.87
N GLU A 36 -10.34 3.24 -22.61
CA GLU A 36 -9.49 4.36 -22.20
C GLU A 36 -10.09 5.17 -21.06
N GLU A 37 -11.42 5.27 -20.99
CA GLU A 37 -12.13 5.98 -19.92
C GLU A 37 -11.98 5.22 -18.60
N MET A 38 -12.15 3.90 -18.65
CA MET A 38 -11.87 3.02 -17.51
C MET A 38 -10.42 3.10 -17.07
N ALA A 39 -9.46 3.27 -17.99
CA ALA A 39 -8.04 3.43 -17.64
C ALA A 39 -7.75 4.72 -16.84
N LEU A 40 -8.63 5.72 -16.87
CA LEU A 40 -8.49 6.93 -16.04
C LEU A 40 -8.78 6.63 -14.56
N LEU A 41 -9.60 5.61 -14.27
CA LEU A 41 -9.98 5.24 -12.89
C LEU A 41 -8.83 4.66 -12.07
N ARG A 42 -7.71 4.27 -12.69
CA ARG A 42 -6.56 3.65 -12.01
C ARG A 42 -6.06 4.47 -10.82
N LYS A 43 -5.91 5.79 -11.04
CA LYS A 43 -5.49 6.75 -10.00
C LYS A 43 -6.67 7.09 -9.08
N GLY A 44 -7.88 7.22 -9.63
CA GLY A 44 -9.09 7.52 -8.88
C GLY A 44 -9.37 6.50 -7.78
N LEU A 45 -9.40 5.20 -8.11
CA LEU A 45 -9.61 4.12 -7.15
C LEU A 45 -8.56 4.11 -6.03
N ALA A 46 -7.30 4.40 -6.35
CA ALA A 46 -6.25 4.52 -5.34
C ALA A 46 -6.50 5.72 -4.40
N GLN A 47 -6.96 6.86 -4.91
CA GLN A 47 -7.30 8.04 -4.10
C GLN A 47 -8.53 7.80 -3.22
N MET A 48 -9.55 7.14 -3.75
CA MET A 48 -10.74 6.76 -2.97
C MET A 48 -10.34 5.84 -1.82
N LEU A 49 -9.55 4.79 -2.10
CA LEU A 49 -9.06 3.90 -1.07
C LEU A 49 -8.20 4.61 -0.02
N ILE A 50 -7.33 5.54 -0.42
CA ILE A 50 -6.54 6.36 0.51
C ILE A 50 -7.47 7.22 1.40
N SER A 51 -8.54 7.77 0.84
CA SER A 51 -9.49 8.61 1.57
C SER A 51 -10.31 7.79 2.58
N ASP A 52 -10.67 6.56 2.22
CA ASP A 52 -11.41 5.62 3.06
C ASP A 52 -10.54 4.90 4.11
N LEU A 53 -9.22 5.04 4.01
CA LEU A 53 -8.24 4.52 4.96
C LEU A 53 -7.81 5.63 5.92
N PRO A 54 -8.52 5.87 7.03
CA PRO A 54 -8.11 6.89 7.99
C PRO A 54 -6.74 6.54 8.55
N ALA A 55 -5.76 7.37 8.21
CA ALA A 55 -4.46 7.33 8.84
C ALA A 55 -4.63 7.71 10.32
N GLY A 56 -4.12 6.86 11.21
CA GLY A 56 -4.13 7.06 12.65
C GLY A 56 -2.89 6.43 13.26
N ASP A 57 -2.91 6.10 14.56
CA ASP A 57 -1.75 5.47 15.23
C ASP A 57 -1.39 4.07 14.71
N ALA A 58 -2.22 3.49 13.83
CA ALA A 58 -2.05 2.14 13.31
C ALA A 58 -1.08 2.03 12.11
N TYR A 59 -0.96 3.06 11.27
CA TYR A 59 -0.10 3.07 10.09
C TYR A 59 0.08 4.49 9.53
N THR A 60 1.15 4.69 8.77
CA THR A 60 1.38 5.91 7.98
C THR A 60 1.17 5.62 6.50
N LEU A 61 0.58 6.55 5.77
CA LEU A 61 0.41 6.43 4.32
C LEU A 61 1.53 7.14 3.59
N VAL A 62 2.03 6.52 2.52
CA VAL A 62 2.96 7.16 1.60
C VAL A 62 2.22 8.25 0.83
N GLU A 63 2.80 9.44 0.79
CA GLU A 63 2.28 10.55 -0.01
C GLU A 63 2.25 10.19 -1.49
N ARG A 64 1.20 10.66 -2.17
CA ARG A 64 0.98 10.37 -3.59
C ARG A 64 2.14 10.86 -4.46
N ASP A 65 2.67 12.04 -4.20
CA ASP A 65 3.74 12.62 -5.01
C ASP A 65 5.02 11.79 -4.89
N ARG A 66 5.34 11.32 -3.68
CA ARG A 66 6.47 10.40 -3.46
C ARG A 66 6.29 9.06 -4.19
N LEU A 67 5.08 8.51 -4.22
CA LEU A 67 4.79 7.32 -5.04
C LEU A 67 5.03 7.62 -6.52
N GLN A 68 4.52 8.75 -7.01
CA GLN A 68 4.66 9.15 -8.41
C GLN A 68 6.13 9.32 -8.80
N ASP A 69 6.94 9.98 -7.96
CA ASP A 69 8.38 10.16 -8.18
C ASP A 69 9.11 8.81 -8.34
N VAL A 70 8.83 7.85 -7.46
CA VAL A 70 9.44 6.51 -7.54
C VAL A 70 8.96 5.74 -8.78
N LEU A 71 7.69 5.89 -9.16
CA LEU A 71 7.19 5.26 -10.39
C LEU A 71 7.82 5.89 -11.63
N ASP A 72 8.07 7.19 -11.64
CA ASP A 72 8.74 7.89 -12.73
C ASP A 72 10.22 7.52 -12.83
N GLU A 73 10.94 7.42 -11.69
CA GLU A 73 12.33 6.97 -11.64
C GLU A 73 12.51 5.56 -12.22
N LEU A 74 11.54 4.68 -11.99
CA LEU A 74 11.55 3.31 -12.49
C LEU A 74 10.94 3.15 -13.90
N GLU A 75 10.51 4.25 -14.53
CA GLU A 75 9.80 4.25 -15.82
C GLU A 75 8.49 3.42 -15.80
N LEU A 76 7.88 3.28 -14.62
CA LEU A 76 6.69 2.47 -14.35
C LEU A 76 5.39 3.27 -14.31
N SER A 77 5.46 4.59 -14.34
CA SER A 77 4.28 5.46 -14.24
C SER A 77 3.27 5.28 -15.37
N LYS A 78 3.71 4.73 -16.51
CA LYS A 78 2.85 4.33 -17.65
C LYS A 78 2.59 2.83 -17.72
N SER A 79 3.24 2.03 -16.87
CA SER A 79 3.05 0.58 -16.89
C SER A 79 1.61 0.24 -16.52
N VAL A 80 1.02 -0.68 -17.28
CA VAL A 80 -0.34 -1.19 -17.07
C VAL A 80 -0.34 -2.33 -16.05
N LYS A 81 0.83 -2.92 -15.78
CA LYS A 81 0.94 -4.07 -14.88
C LYS A 81 2.22 -4.01 -14.07
N VAL A 82 2.09 -4.18 -12.75
CA VAL A 82 3.24 -4.30 -11.85
C VAL A 82 3.36 -5.75 -11.39
N ASP A 83 4.46 -6.40 -11.73
CA ASP A 83 4.76 -7.76 -11.23
C ASP A 83 5.19 -7.73 -9.75
N PRO A 84 5.17 -8.88 -9.04
CA PRO A 84 5.49 -8.93 -7.61
C PRO A 84 6.90 -8.43 -7.27
N ALA A 85 7.91 -8.72 -8.09
CA ALA A 85 9.29 -8.31 -7.82
C ALA A 85 9.43 -6.79 -7.98
N THR A 86 8.80 -6.22 -9.00
CA THR A 86 8.72 -4.78 -9.21
C THR A 86 7.97 -4.09 -8.08
N ALA A 87 6.84 -4.65 -7.63
CA ALA A 87 6.11 -4.13 -6.48
C ALA A 87 7.00 -4.10 -5.23
N GLN A 88 7.70 -5.19 -4.91
CA GLN A 88 8.62 -5.21 -3.77
C GLN A 88 9.74 -4.15 -3.89
N LYS A 89 10.28 -3.92 -5.09
CA LYS A 89 11.28 -2.88 -5.33
C LYS A 89 10.71 -1.48 -5.06
N VAL A 90 9.53 -1.17 -5.59
CA VAL A 90 8.82 0.10 -5.34
C VAL A 90 8.59 0.29 -3.85
N GLY A 91 8.08 -0.72 -3.15
CA GLY A 91 7.82 -0.66 -1.72
C GLY A 91 9.08 -0.37 -0.90
N LYS A 92 10.23 -0.97 -1.27
CA LYS A 92 11.51 -0.70 -0.61
C LYS A 92 11.98 0.74 -0.80
N LEU A 93 11.86 1.30 -2.01
CA LEU A 93 12.22 2.69 -2.30
C LEU A 93 11.33 3.69 -1.55
N LEU A 94 10.05 3.35 -1.38
CA LEU A 94 9.10 4.15 -0.61
C LEU A 94 9.27 4.01 0.91
N GLY A 95 10.10 3.07 1.38
CA GLY A 95 10.18 2.72 2.80
C GLY A 95 8.88 2.12 3.34
N ALA A 96 8.06 1.53 2.46
CA ALA A 96 6.80 0.92 2.82
C ALA A 96 7.03 -0.49 3.38
N ARG A 97 6.39 -0.81 4.50
CA ARG A 97 6.34 -2.18 5.03
C ARG A 97 5.30 -3.02 4.30
N TYR A 98 4.21 -2.37 3.89
CA TYR A 98 3.12 -2.99 3.15
C TYR A 98 2.81 -2.20 1.89
N LEU A 99 2.47 -2.95 0.83
CA LEU A 99 1.92 -2.41 -0.40
C LEU A 99 0.49 -2.88 -0.57
N VAL A 100 -0.40 -1.97 -0.94
CA VAL A 100 -1.70 -2.31 -1.47
C VAL A 100 -1.59 -2.32 -2.98
N LEU A 101 -1.79 -3.51 -3.56
CA LEU A 101 -1.87 -3.71 -5.00
C LEU A 101 -3.34 -3.93 -5.36
N GLY A 102 -3.80 -3.27 -6.41
CA GLY A 102 -5.18 -3.38 -6.85
C GLY A 102 -5.28 -3.61 -8.34
N GLY A 103 -6.37 -4.23 -8.76
CA GLY A 103 -6.70 -4.36 -10.17
C GLY A 103 -8.19 -4.45 -10.37
N TYR A 104 -8.65 -4.08 -11.56
CA TYR A 104 -10.06 -4.09 -11.89
C TYR A 104 -10.29 -4.37 -13.36
N PHE A 105 -11.49 -4.85 -13.65
CA PHE A 105 -11.94 -5.14 -15.01
C PHE A 105 -13.46 -5.03 -15.10
N ASP A 106 -13.94 -4.73 -16.30
CA ASP A 106 -15.36 -4.84 -16.62
C ASP A 106 -15.67 -6.28 -17.06
N LEU A 107 -16.79 -6.79 -16.58
CA LEU A 107 -17.40 -8.02 -17.06
C LEU A 107 -18.87 -7.75 -17.38
N MET A 108 -19.16 -7.50 -18.65
CA MET A 108 -20.53 -7.34 -19.17
C MET A 108 -21.30 -6.22 -18.43
N GLY A 109 -20.65 -5.09 -18.18
CA GLY A 109 -21.25 -3.94 -17.49
C GLY A 109 -21.22 -4.04 -15.96
N THR A 110 -20.54 -5.04 -15.40
CA THR A 110 -20.24 -5.14 -13.97
C THR A 110 -18.76 -4.88 -13.75
N LEU A 111 -18.44 -3.84 -12.99
CA LEU A 111 -17.08 -3.55 -12.57
C LEU A 111 -16.71 -4.50 -11.43
N ARG A 112 -15.60 -5.22 -11.57
CA ARG A 112 -14.98 -5.96 -10.49
C ARG A 112 -13.67 -5.32 -10.10
N VAL A 113 -13.47 -5.11 -8.81
CA VAL A 113 -12.25 -4.53 -8.21
C VAL A 113 -11.72 -5.49 -7.17
N ASP A 114 -10.43 -5.84 -7.27
CA ASP A 114 -9.73 -6.67 -6.31
C ASP A 114 -8.52 -5.91 -5.76
N ALA A 115 -8.33 -5.96 -4.44
CA ALA A 115 -7.18 -5.35 -3.76
C ALA A 115 -6.52 -6.37 -2.82
N ARG A 116 -5.19 -6.31 -2.74
CA ARG A 116 -4.38 -7.19 -1.89
C ARG A 116 -3.30 -6.41 -1.16
N VAL A 117 -3.07 -6.78 0.09
CA VAL A 117 -2.00 -6.24 0.95
C VAL A 117 -0.83 -7.20 0.89
N VAL A 118 0.34 -6.69 0.48
CA VAL A 118 1.57 -7.45 0.31
C VAL A 118 2.61 -6.96 1.31
N ARG A 119 3.24 -7.88 2.04
CA ARG A 119 4.41 -7.57 2.87
C ARG A 119 5.63 -7.38 1.97
N VAL A 120 6.17 -6.17 1.93
CA VAL A 120 7.25 -5.79 0.99
C VAL A 120 8.51 -6.64 1.16
N GLU A 121 8.86 -6.95 2.40
CA GLU A 121 10.05 -7.72 2.74
C GLU A 121 10.05 -9.13 2.14
N THR A 122 8.91 -9.80 2.20
CA THR A 122 8.78 -11.23 1.84
C THR A 122 8.03 -11.48 0.53
N GLY A 123 7.23 -10.53 0.06
CA GLY A 123 6.32 -10.71 -1.08
C GLY A 123 5.02 -11.46 -0.75
N GLU A 124 4.85 -11.90 0.50
CA GLU A 124 3.65 -12.55 1.02
C GLU A 124 2.41 -11.65 0.89
N VAL A 125 1.32 -12.21 0.36
CA VAL A 125 -0.01 -11.59 0.40
C VAL A 125 -0.63 -11.86 1.77
N VAL A 126 -0.77 -10.81 2.58
CA VAL A 126 -1.31 -10.89 3.94
C VAL A 126 -2.83 -10.88 3.95
N ARG A 127 -3.43 -10.16 3.00
CA ARG A 127 -4.89 -10.05 2.88
C ARG A 127 -5.28 -9.77 1.44
N SER A 128 -6.45 -10.25 1.05
CA SER A 128 -7.11 -9.91 -0.21
C SER A 128 -8.58 -9.58 0.05
N VAL A 129 -9.11 -8.59 -0.65
CA VAL A 129 -10.51 -8.18 -0.65
C VAL A 129 -10.94 -7.91 -2.08
N GLY A 130 -12.22 -8.13 -2.38
CA GLY A 130 -12.77 -7.83 -3.69
C GLY A 130 -14.21 -7.34 -3.58
N ALA A 131 -14.58 -6.45 -4.48
CA ALA A 131 -15.91 -5.87 -4.61
C ALA A 131 -16.35 -5.94 -6.08
N HIS A 132 -17.66 -5.97 -6.30
CA HIS A 132 -18.25 -5.93 -7.64
C HIS A 132 -19.58 -5.17 -7.60
N GLY A 133 -19.95 -4.55 -8.71
CA GLY A 133 -21.12 -3.67 -8.82
C GLY A 133 -21.17 -2.97 -10.17
N LYS A 134 -22.16 -2.10 -10.39
CA LYS A 134 -22.15 -1.23 -11.58
C LYS A 134 -21.11 -0.14 -11.40
N PRO A 135 -20.50 0.38 -12.48
CA PRO A 135 -19.55 1.49 -12.37
C PRO A 135 -20.08 2.68 -11.58
N ASP A 136 -21.35 3.07 -11.77
CA ASP A 136 -21.98 4.16 -11.03
C ASP A 136 -21.99 3.93 -9.50
N ASP A 137 -22.23 2.69 -9.05
CA ASP A 137 -22.26 2.34 -7.62
C ASP A 137 -20.89 2.53 -6.93
N PHE A 138 -19.79 2.57 -7.70
CA PHE A 138 -18.42 2.78 -7.20
C PHE A 138 -17.99 4.26 -7.21
N LEU A 139 -18.74 5.13 -7.89
CA LEU A 139 -18.37 6.53 -8.12
C LEU A 139 -19.24 7.54 -7.35
N GLU A 140 -20.27 7.06 -6.66
CA GLU A 140 -21.12 7.83 -5.73
C GLU A 140 -20.45 8.14 -4.38
#